data_AF-A0A926BX80-F1
#
_entry.id   AF-A0A926BX80-F1
#
_cell.length_a   1.000
_cell.length_b   1.000
_cell.length_c   1.000
_cell.angle_alpha   90.00
_cell.angle_beta   90.00
_cell.angle_gamma   90.00
#
_symmetry.space_group_name_H-M   'P 1'
#
loop_
_entity.id
_entity.type
_entity.pdbx_description
1 polymer ?
#
loop_
_entity_poly.entity_id
_entity_poly.type
_entity_poly.pdbx_seq_one_letter_code
_entity_poly.pdbx_strand_id
1 'polypeptide(L)'
;MIVLSAQSVIATTVPTQPTQMSREQLVALFQKELGDKFDPAQTDALLSAHQMLEDFFDKPTERKQITAAIEATNIDPNILGKLARVRATWQPFEPGSYYINERVGPFMVKYFVGVPKNYDPAKSWPLLIKLPASDQFARTPKPTADEVTVAYQHWIDDEIAAHPDQLVIMPLLNLDEFYGPSYAGMHTVIQPMYHASERFNIDPSRVYMLGHSMSAHATWNIALMYPTYFAAFAPLAGGASAEYQRVRIIALRNVLPVVWHDSDDKVIAVDAARRIVNALKAQKVEVSFDQTKGIGHVPLDSVIERVYSKLKNRARDLYPKRVSLQSNRPDTIFNRNDWLQIYQPMNAGDEHRLIFSKGRGFMVTYANTFKADATIAKNKIEVTADNVAFLRLYFNDQMIDFSQPVTVSVNRKVRFEGKLTPSADVMLKDQLFLGRGWRYYTAFVDLDLAATTRPATRPATTRATTRPTTTRPAANRP
;
A
#
# COMPACT_ATOMS: atom_id res chain seq x y z
N MET A 1 1.60 -26.16 -3.76
CA MET A 1 1.82 -25.61 -2.41
C MET A 1 2.86 -26.49 -1.70
N ILE A 2 4.07 -25.98 -1.45
CA ILE A 2 5.03 -26.67 -0.56
C ILE A 2 4.54 -26.39 0.86
N VAL A 3 4.13 -27.44 1.58
CA VAL A 3 3.71 -27.31 2.99
C VAL A 3 4.98 -27.43 3.81
N LEU A 4 5.44 -26.31 4.38
CA LEU A 4 6.54 -26.30 5.33
C LEU A 4 6.09 -27.03 6.60
N SER A 5 6.74 -28.15 6.94
CA SER A 5 6.42 -28.91 8.16
C SER A 5 6.97 -28.16 9.38
N ALA A 6 6.23 -28.14 10.48
CA ALA A 6 6.67 -27.52 11.73
C ALA A 6 7.84 -28.28 12.41
N GLN A 7 8.19 -29.47 11.92
CA GLN A 7 9.12 -30.38 12.61
C GLN A 7 10.60 -30.21 12.22
N SER A 8 10.91 -29.42 11.19
CA SER A 8 12.27 -29.22 10.67
C SER A 8 12.84 -27.81 10.93
N VAL A 9 12.22 -27.06 11.84
CA VAL A 9 12.46 -25.64 12.03
C VAL A 9 13.39 -25.41 13.22
N ILE A 10 14.66 -25.06 12.96
CA ILE A 10 15.53 -24.35 13.92
C ILE A 10 15.28 -22.82 13.83
N ALA A 11 14.09 -22.41 13.40
CA ALA A 11 13.60 -21.07 13.66
C ALA A 11 12.81 -21.13 14.96
N THR A 12 13.26 -20.43 15.99
CA THR A 12 12.46 -20.23 17.20
C THR A 12 11.08 -19.76 16.78
N THR A 13 10.03 -20.53 17.09
CA THR A 13 8.66 -20.05 16.94
C THR A 13 8.54 -18.80 17.81
N VAL A 14 8.06 -17.70 17.23
CA VAL A 14 7.81 -16.47 17.99
C VAL A 14 6.92 -16.81 19.20
N PRO A 15 7.24 -16.33 20.42
CA PRO A 15 6.44 -16.59 21.61
C PRO A 15 4.94 -16.36 21.33
N THR A 16 4.13 -17.34 21.72
CA THR A 16 2.71 -17.43 21.35
C THR A 16 1.79 -16.52 22.14
N GLN A 17 2.29 -15.78 23.13
CA GLN A 17 1.51 -14.77 23.85
C GLN A 17 2.30 -13.46 24.02
N PRO A 18 1.74 -12.30 23.63
CA PRO A 18 2.36 -11.02 23.88
C PRO A 18 2.21 -10.67 25.37
N THR A 19 3.32 -10.69 26.10
CA THR A 19 3.48 -9.93 27.35
C THR A 19 3.28 -8.45 27.04
N GLN A 20 2.35 -7.80 27.74
CA GLN A 20 2.12 -6.38 27.59
C GLN A 20 3.33 -5.57 28.09
N MET A 21 3.60 -4.45 27.44
CA MET A 21 4.55 -3.44 27.91
C MET A 21 4.17 -2.96 29.32
N SER A 22 5.18 -2.59 30.10
CA SER A 22 4.93 -1.90 31.38
C SER A 22 4.27 -0.56 31.14
N ARG A 23 3.61 -0.04 32.17
CA ARG A 23 3.01 1.31 32.14
C ARG A 23 4.05 2.37 31.76
N GLU A 24 5.25 2.30 32.33
CA GLU A 24 6.33 3.26 32.09
C GLU A 24 6.80 3.22 30.64
N GLN A 25 6.94 2.02 30.07
CA GLN A 25 7.33 1.85 28.67
C GLN A 25 6.27 2.43 27.72
N LEU A 26 4.99 2.18 28.00
CA LEU A 26 3.89 2.66 27.18
C LEU A 26 3.75 4.19 27.27
N VAL A 27 3.88 4.76 28.47
CA VAL A 27 3.88 6.22 28.66
C VAL A 27 5.06 6.88 27.93
N ALA A 28 6.25 6.28 27.94
CA ALA A 28 7.39 6.80 27.19
C ALA A 28 7.12 6.83 25.67
N LEU A 29 6.42 5.82 25.14
CA LEU A 29 5.97 5.83 23.75
C LEU A 29 4.93 6.91 23.48
N PHE A 30 3.98 7.15 24.39
CA PHE A 30 2.98 8.20 24.23
C PHE A 30 3.62 9.59 24.20
N GLN A 31 4.57 9.85 25.11
CA GLN A 31 5.34 11.09 25.13
C GLN A 31 6.04 11.35 23.79
N LYS A 32 6.63 10.30 23.21
CA LYS A 32 7.31 10.40 21.92
C LYS A 32 6.36 10.64 20.74
N GLU A 33 5.23 9.93 20.68
CA GLU A 33 4.28 10.03 19.57
C GLU A 33 3.43 11.31 19.62
N LEU A 34 3.13 11.82 20.83
CA LEU A 34 2.35 13.03 21.03
C LEU A 34 3.21 14.31 21.07
N GLY A 35 4.47 14.22 21.50
CA GLY A 35 5.35 15.38 21.64
C GLY A 35 4.72 16.45 22.55
N ASP A 36 4.64 17.68 22.06
CA ASP A 36 4.04 18.83 22.79
C ASP A 36 2.54 18.65 23.09
N LYS A 37 1.88 17.66 22.49
CA LYS A 37 0.48 17.31 22.78
C LYS A 37 0.33 16.33 23.95
N PHE A 38 1.42 15.85 24.53
CA PHE A 38 1.36 15.00 25.72
C PHE A 38 1.08 15.85 26.96
N ASP A 39 -0.02 15.57 27.64
CA ASP A 39 -0.37 16.18 28.92
C ASP A 39 -0.21 15.13 30.05
N PRO A 40 0.77 15.28 30.96
CA PRO A 40 0.96 14.37 32.08
C PRO A 40 -0.29 14.20 32.95
N ALA A 41 -1.13 15.23 33.08
CA ALA A 41 -2.37 15.17 33.87
C ALA A 41 -3.42 14.23 33.26
N GLN A 42 -3.33 13.94 31.96
CA GLN A 42 -4.26 13.05 31.24
C GLN A 42 -3.72 11.63 31.05
N THR A 43 -2.56 11.29 31.64
CA THR A 43 -1.88 10.00 31.42
C THR A 43 -2.79 8.78 31.62
N ASP A 44 -3.57 8.74 32.71
CA ASP A 44 -4.48 7.63 32.99
C ASP A 44 -5.62 7.53 31.98
N ALA A 45 -6.18 8.67 31.56
CA ALA A 45 -7.20 8.71 30.53
C ALA A 45 -6.65 8.23 29.17
N LEU A 46 -5.43 8.63 28.82
CA LEU A 46 -4.77 8.18 27.59
C LEU A 46 -4.47 6.68 27.59
N LEU A 47 -4.03 6.13 28.73
CA LEU A 47 -3.80 4.69 28.88
C LEU A 47 -5.11 3.90 28.75
N SER A 48 -6.18 4.37 29.39
CA SER A 48 -7.50 3.75 29.28
C SER A 48 -8.03 3.79 27.85
N ALA A 49 -7.93 4.95 27.18
CA ALA A 49 -8.36 5.10 25.79
C ALA A 49 -7.51 4.29 24.82
N HIS A 50 -6.20 4.17 25.05
CA HIS A 50 -5.33 3.32 24.26
C HIS A 50 -5.66 1.84 24.43
N GLN A 51 -6.01 1.38 25.63
CA GLN A 51 -6.53 0.02 25.81
C GLN A 51 -7.83 -0.19 25.03
N MET A 52 -8.72 0.80 24.96
CA MET A 52 -9.91 0.73 24.09
C MET A 52 -9.54 0.68 22.61
N LEU A 53 -8.47 1.36 22.19
CA LEU A 53 -7.94 1.23 20.82
C LEU A 53 -7.48 -0.21 20.56
N GLU A 54 -6.70 -0.83 21.46
CA GLU A 54 -6.30 -2.24 21.33
C GLU A 54 -7.53 -3.14 21.18
N ASP A 55 -8.49 -3.01 22.10
CA ASP A 55 -9.73 -3.78 22.10
C ASP A 55 -10.53 -3.61 20.79
N PHE A 56 -10.55 -2.42 20.20
CA PHE A 56 -11.26 -2.17 18.93
C PHE A 56 -10.72 -3.04 17.78
N PHE A 57 -9.41 -3.26 17.73
CA PHE A 57 -8.79 -4.07 16.69
C PHE A 57 -8.88 -5.56 16.99
N ASP A 58 -8.78 -5.94 18.26
CA ASP A 58 -8.82 -7.34 18.71
C ASP A 58 -10.24 -7.92 18.78
N LYS A 59 -11.28 -7.09 18.95
CA LYS A 59 -12.67 -7.52 19.13
C LYS A 59 -13.59 -6.99 18.02
N PRO A 60 -13.55 -7.55 16.79
CA PRO A 60 -14.34 -7.06 15.66
C PRO A 60 -15.86 -6.96 15.91
N THR A 61 -16.41 -7.83 16.75
CA THR A 61 -17.84 -7.88 17.09
C THR A 61 -18.28 -6.78 18.06
N GLU A 62 -17.34 -6.19 18.81
CA GLU A 62 -17.62 -5.18 19.84
C GLU A 62 -17.28 -3.75 19.38
N ARG A 63 -16.72 -3.59 18.17
CA ARG A 63 -16.26 -2.30 17.62
C ARG A 63 -17.23 -1.15 17.81
N LYS A 64 -18.54 -1.36 17.58
CA LYS A 64 -19.56 -0.30 17.74
C LYS A 64 -19.64 0.21 19.18
N GLN A 65 -19.60 -0.70 20.16
CA GLN A 65 -19.66 -0.35 21.58
C GLN A 65 -18.36 0.31 22.03
N ILE A 66 -17.22 -0.20 21.57
CA ILE A 66 -15.89 0.35 21.87
C ILE A 66 -15.73 1.76 21.28
N THR A 67 -16.19 2.00 20.05
CA THR A 67 -16.19 3.35 19.45
C THR A 67 -17.00 4.32 20.31
N ALA A 68 -18.20 3.95 20.76
CA ALA A 68 -18.99 4.81 21.64
C ALA A 68 -18.30 5.07 23.00
N ALA A 69 -17.62 4.07 23.55
CA ALA A 69 -16.84 4.22 24.78
C ALA A 69 -15.65 5.19 24.59
N ILE A 70 -14.93 5.08 23.46
CA ILE A 70 -13.85 6.00 23.09
C ILE A 70 -14.39 7.42 22.94
N GLU A 71 -15.51 7.62 22.25
CA GLU A 71 -16.12 8.95 22.09
C GLU A 71 -16.54 9.57 23.43
N ALA A 72 -17.03 8.75 24.37
CA ALA A 72 -17.41 9.20 25.71
C ALA A 72 -16.21 9.70 26.55
N THR A 73 -14.97 9.34 26.20
CA THR A 73 -13.77 9.87 26.87
C THR A 73 -13.55 11.37 26.60
N ASN A 74 -14.14 11.92 25.53
CA ASN A 74 -13.91 13.28 25.04
C ASN A 74 -12.43 13.61 24.73
N ILE A 75 -11.57 12.61 24.57
CA ILE A 75 -10.19 12.81 24.09
C ILE A 75 -10.23 13.21 22.62
N ASP A 76 -9.43 14.21 22.24
CA ASP A 76 -9.31 14.67 20.85
C ASP A 76 -9.02 13.48 19.91
N PRO A 77 -9.85 13.22 18.88
CA PRO A 77 -9.60 12.17 17.90
C PRO A 77 -8.23 12.22 17.23
N ASN A 78 -7.59 13.39 17.15
CA ASN A 78 -6.23 13.52 16.61
C ASN A 78 -5.15 13.00 17.57
N ILE A 79 -5.35 13.12 18.89
CA ILE A 79 -4.50 12.48 19.89
C ILE A 79 -4.66 10.96 19.78
N LEU A 80 -5.90 10.47 19.72
CA LEU A 80 -6.19 9.04 19.53
C LEU A 80 -5.59 8.51 18.22
N GLY A 81 -5.67 9.28 17.13
CA GLY A 81 -5.10 8.93 15.84
C GLY A 81 -3.58 8.75 15.87
N LYS A 82 -2.85 9.58 16.62
CA LYS A 82 -1.40 9.40 16.86
C LYS A 82 -1.13 8.13 17.68
N LEU A 83 -1.92 7.89 18.74
CA LEU A 83 -1.75 6.72 19.60
C LEU A 83 -2.21 5.41 18.95
N ALA A 84 -3.06 5.44 17.92
CA ALA A 84 -3.51 4.26 17.20
C ALA A 84 -2.35 3.44 16.59
N ARG A 85 -1.20 4.07 16.35
CA ARG A 85 0.04 3.43 15.91
C ARG A 85 0.75 2.64 17.01
N VAL A 86 0.63 3.03 18.27
CA VAL A 86 1.31 2.35 19.38
C VAL A 86 0.63 1.02 19.63
N ARG A 87 1.42 -0.03 19.86
CA ARG A 87 0.94 -1.34 20.32
C ARG A 87 1.43 -1.61 21.73
N ALA A 88 0.51 -1.92 22.64
CA ALA A 88 0.86 -2.38 23.99
C ALA A 88 1.62 -3.73 23.99
N THR A 89 1.58 -4.44 22.86
CA THR A 89 2.13 -5.79 22.68
C THR A 89 3.46 -5.82 21.94
N TRP A 90 4.03 -4.67 21.57
CA TRP A 90 5.39 -4.67 21.01
C TRP A 90 6.38 -5.19 22.05
N GLN A 91 7.24 -6.11 21.65
CA GLN A 91 8.19 -6.78 22.55
C GLN A 91 9.62 -6.63 22.05
N PRO A 92 10.62 -6.71 22.95
CA PRO A 92 11.97 -7.03 22.50
C PRO A 92 11.94 -8.42 21.90
N PHE A 93 12.40 -8.53 20.66
CA PHE A 93 12.67 -9.81 20.03
C PHE A 93 14.16 -10.09 20.16
N GLU A 94 14.51 -11.34 20.39
CA GLU A 94 15.91 -11.75 20.26
C GLU A 94 16.37 -11.50 18.81
N PRO A 95 17.64 -11.14 18.60
CA PRO A 95 18.18 -11.01 17.26
C PRO A 95 18.16 -12.33 16.49
N GLY A 96 17.80 -12.28 15.21
CA GLY A 96 17.86 -13.43 14.32
C GLY A 96 16.71 -13.54 13.33
N SER A 97 16.59 -14.72 12.75
CA SER A 97 15.63 -15.06 11.69
C SER A 97 14.47 -15.89 12.22
N TYR A 98 13.25 -15.48 11.88
CA TYR A 98 12.01 -16.13 12.31
C TYR A 98 11.11 -16.44 11.11
N TYR A 99 10.51 -17.62 11.09
CA TYR A 99 9.46 -17.96 10.13
C TYR A 99 8.08 -17.75 10.73
N ILE A 100 7.26 -16.93 10.07
CA ILE A 100 5.87 -16.69 10.44
C ILE A 100 4.97 -17.48 9.50
N ASN A 101 4.00 -18.20 10.09
CA ASN A 101 2.99 -18.95 9.37
C ASN A 101 1.68 -18.93 10.17
N GLU A 102 0.92 -17.86 10.02
CA GLU A 102 -0.25 -17.57 10.86
C GLU A 102 -1.49 -17.26 10.02
N ARG A 103 -2.66 -17.53 10.59
CA ARG A 103 -3.93 -17.17 9.99
C ARG A 103 -4.41 -15.85 10.58
N VAL A 104 -4.53 -14.84 9.74
CA VAL A 104 -5.05 -13.51 10.11
C VAL A 104 -6.33 -13.26 9.33
N GLY A 105 -7.47 -13.46 9.99
CA GLY A 105 -8.79 -13.45 9.35
C GLY A 105 -8.85 -14.44 8.16
N PRO A 106 -9.18 -13.98 6.94
CA PRO A 106 -9.24 -14.86 5.77
C PRO A 106 -7.87 -15.18 5.16
N PHE A 107 -6.80 -14.52 5.61
CA PHE A 107 -5.48 -14.62 4.99
C PHE A 107 -4.57 -15.60 5.74
N MET A 108 -3.79 -16.37 4.99
CA MET A 108 -2.62 -17.07 5.52
C MET A 108 -1.40 -16.19 5.30
N VAL A 109 -0.82 -15.70 6.39
CA VAL A 109 0.34 -14.82 6.39
C VAL A 109 1.59 -15.67 6.55
N LYS A 110 2.43 -15.73 5.51
CA LYS A 110 3.65 -16.55 5.46
C LYS A 110 4.84 -15.73 5.01
N TYR A 111 5.82 -15.54 5.88
CA TYR A 111 7.04 -14.79 5.57
C TYR A 111 8.14 -15.10 6.58
N PHE A 112 9.38 -14.80 6.21
CA PHE A 112 10.48 -14.75 7.15
C PHE A 112 10.74 -13.32 7.59
N VAL A 113 11.12 -13.12 8.84
CA VAL A 113 11.51 -11.81 9.39
C VAL A 113 12.88 -11.90 10.03
N GLY A 114 13.71 -10.89 9.74
CA GLY A 114 14.99 -10.66 10.37
C GLY A 114 14.89 -9.55 11.38
N VAL A 115 15.26 -9.86 12.63
CA VAL A 115 15.36 -8.91 13.73
C VAL A 115 16.84 -8.59 13.94
N PRO A 116 17.28 -7.33 13.70
CA PRO A 116 18.67 -6.96 13.88
C PRO A 116 19.07 -6.93 15.36
N LYS A 117 20.37 -7.06 15.63
CA LYS A 117 20.93 -7.14 16.99
C LYS A 117 20.50 -6.02 17.94
N ASN A 118 20.30 -4.83 17.40
CA ASN A 118 20.01 -3.63 18.18
C ASN A 118 18.53 -3.24 18.16
N TYR A 119 17.63 -4.12 17.70
CA TYR A 119 16.20 -3.83 17.67
C TYR A 119 15.70 -3.43 19.06
N ASP A 120 14.97 -2.32 19.10
CA ASP A 120 14.42 -1.74 20.31
C ASP A 120 12.97 -1.31 20.01
N PRO A 121 11.96 -1.95 20.63
CA PRO A 121 10.55 -1.65 20.39
C PRO A 121 10.14 -0.24 20.84
N ALA A 122 10.96 0.46 21.65
CA ALA A 122 10.75 1.87 21.98
C ALA A 122 11.13 2.82 20.82
N LYS A 123 11.82 2.32 19.80
CA LYS A 123 12.26 3.07 18.63
C LYS A 123 11.50 2.65 17.38
N SER A 124 11.32 3.59 16.47
CA SER A 124 10.69 3.34 15.18
C SER A 124 11.74 2.93 14.16
N TRP A 125 11.58 1.76 13.57
CA TRP A 125 12.55 1.11 12.70
C TRP A 125 12.14 1.16 11.23
N PRO A 126 13.06 1.44 10.31
CA PRO A 126 12.82 1.18 8.89
C PRO A 126 12.48 -0.29 8.64
N LEU A 127 11.66 -0.53 7.62
CA LEU A 127 11.34 -1.88 7.15
C LEU A 127 11.76 -2.04 5.69
N LEU A 128 12.54 -3.07 5.39
CA LEU A 128 12.73 -3.55 4.02
C LEU A 128 11.88 -4.79 3.77
N ILE A 129 11.09 -4.76 2.70
CA ILE A 129 10.40 -5.92 2.14
C ILE A 129 11.21 -6.41 0.94
N LYS A 130 11.97 -7.49 1.11
CA LYS A 130 12.75 -8.10 0.02
C LYS A 130 11.96 -9.25 -0.59
N LEU A 131 11.79 -9.23 -1.91
CA LEU A 131 11.04 -10.23 -2.67
C LEU A 131 12.03 -11.19 -3.36
N PRO A 132 12.19 -12.43 -2.86
CA PRO A 132 13.03 -13.44 -3.51
C PRO A 132 12.69 -13.67 -4.98
N ALA A 133 13.71 -13.97 -5.79
CA ALA A 133 13.52 -14.40 -7.18
C ALA A 133 12.98 -15.83 -7.25
N SER A 134 12.48 -16.24 -8.41
CA SER A 134 11.83 -17.55 -8.59
C SER A 134 12.79 -18.69 -8.95
N ASP A 135 14.04 -18.38 -9.27
CA ASP A 135 15.07 -19.30 -9.78
C ASP A 135 15.32 -20.48 -8.82
N GLN A 136 15.46 -20.20 -7.53
CA GLN A 136 15.69 -21.20 -6.47
C GLN A 136 14.50 -22.15 -6.28
N PHE A 137 13.31 -21.75 -6.73
CA PHE A 137 12.07 -22.51 -6.57
C PHE A 137 11.61 -23.19 -7.87
N ALA A 138 12.15 -22.78 -9.01
CA ALA A 138 11.80 -23.28 -10.34
C ALA A 138 12.73 -24.42 -10.83
N ARG A 139 13.73 -24.82 -10.04
CA ARG A 139 14.65 -25.93 -10.37
C ARG A 139 13.96 -27.31 -10.39
N THR A 140 14.62 -28.28 -11.03
CA THR A 140 14.19 -29.69 -11.09
C THR A 140 15.26 -30.60 -10.49
N PRO A 141 14.96 -31.40 -9.44
CA PRO A 141 13.68 -31.46 -8.75
C PRO A 141 13.37 -30.16 -7.99
N LYS A 142 12.08 -29.88 -7.78
CA LYS A 142 11.64 -28.73 -6.96
C LYS A 142 12.22 -28.86 -5.54
N PRO A 143 12.56 -27.73 -4.89
CA PRO A 143 13.09 -27.79 -3.53
C PRO A 143 12.06 -28.39 -2.57
N THR A 144 12.57 -29.11 -1.57
CA THR A 144 11.78 -29.57 -0.43
C THR A 144 11.41 -28.39 0.47
N ALA A 145 10.50 -28.64 1.41
CA ALA A 145 10.17 -27.67 2.44
C ALA A 145 11.40 -27.17 3.21
N ASP A 146 12.28 -28.09 3.59
CA ASP A 146 13.44 -27.78 4.43
C ASP A 146 14.47 -26.96 3.67
N GLU A 147 14.69 -27.28 2.39
CA GLU A 147 15.58 -26.50 1.51
C GLU A 147 15.06 -25.07 1.33
N VAL A 148 13.74 -24.88 1.20
CA VAL A 148 13.12 -23.54 1.16
C VAL A 148 13.38 -22.79 2.47
N THR A 149 13.12 -23.43 3.61
CA THR A 149 13.34 -22.80 4.92
C THR A 149 14.79 -22.37 5.11
N VAL A 150 15.75 -23.25 4.80
CA VAL A 150 17.19 -22.95 4.90
C VAL A 150 17.58 -21.79 4.00
N ALA A 151 17.09 -21.75 2.75
CA ALA A 151 17.38 -20.67 1.82
C ALA A 151 16.89 -19.32 2.33
N TYR A 152 15.64 -19.24 2.78
CA TYR A 152 15.06 -18.00 3.33
C TYR A 152 15.77 -17.56 4.61
N GLN A 153 16.09 -18.49 5.51
CA GLN A 153 16.83 -18.19 6.74
C GLN A 153 18.19 -17.57 6.41
N HIS A 154 18.95 -18.20 5.51
CA HIS A 154 20.26 -17.72 5.09
C HIS A 154 20.16 -16.31 4.48
N TRP A 155 19.20 -16.06 3.60
CA TRP A 155 19.03 -14.73 3.00
C TRP A 155 18.64 -13.66 4.01
N ILE A 156 17.85 -13.99 5.04
CA ILE A 156 17.51 -13.04 6.09
C ILE A 156 18.75 -12.77 6.97
N ASP A 157 19.49 -13.81 7.35
CA ASP A 157 20.69 -13.68 8.16
C ASP A 157 21.73 -12.77 7.47
N ASP A 158 21.94 -12.95 6.16
CA ASP A 158 22.81 -12.09 5.35
C ASP A 158 22.31 -10.64 5.34
N GLU A 159 21.01 -10.41 5.19
CA GLU A 159 20.42 -9.07 5.17
C GLU A 159 20.57 -8.34 6.51
N ILE A 160 20.30 -8.99 7.63
CA ILE A 160 20.43 -8.35 8.95
C ILE A 160 21.89 -8.17 9.36
N ALA A 161 22.81 -8.99 8.83
CA ALA A 161 24.25 -8.79 9.01
C ALA A 161 24.77 -7.59 8.20
N ALA A 162 24.35 -7.46 6.94
CA ALA A 162 24.76 -6.35 6.06
C ALA A 162 24.07 -5.03 6.41
N HIS A 163 22.84 -5.08 6.92
CA HIS A 163 22.01 -3.91 7.19
C HIS A 163 21.38 -3.96 8.60
N PRO A 164 22.20 -3.86 9.67
CA PRO A 164 21.75 -4.01 11.06
C PRO A 164 20.90 -2.83 11.59
N ASP A 165 20.60 -1.85 10.73
CA ASP A 165 19.86 -0.62 11.01
C ASP A 165 18.37 -0.67 10.59
N GLN A 166 17.90 -1.81 10.10
CA GLN A 166 16.51 -1.98 9.64
C GLN A 166 15.97 -3.38 9.94
N LEU A 167 14.63 -3.48 10.04
CA LEU A 167 13.93 -4.77 9.99
C LEU A 167 13.86 -5.24 8.54
N VAL A 168 13.88 -6.56 8.33
CA VAL A 168 13.73 -7.16 6.99
C VAL A 168 12.64 -8.20 7.02
N ILE A 169 11.73 -8.17 6.06
CA ILE A 169 10.79 -9.26 5.82
C ILE A 169 10.95 -9.81 4.40
N MET A 170 10.84 -11.13 4.27
CA MET A 170 10.80 -11.85 3.00
C MET A 170 9.52 -12.67 2.90
N PRO A 171 8.49 -12.15 2.21
CA PRO A 171 7.28 -12.89 1.89
C PRO A 171 7.57 -14.23 1.20
N LEU A 172 6.85 -15.28 1.59
CA LEU A 172 6.98 -16.58 0.94
C LEU A 172 6.43 -16.51 -0.49
N LEU A 173 7.21 -16.97 -1.46
CA LEU A 173 6.81 -16.96 -2.87
C LEU A 173 5.65 -17.93 -3.10
N ASN A 174 4.53 -17.42 -3.64
CA ASN A 174 3.44 -18.24 -4.14
C ASN A 174 3.77 -18.69 -5.57
N LEU A 175 4.04 -19.99 -5.80
CA LEU A 175 4.39 -20.46 -7.15
C LEU A 175 3.25 -20.47 -8.17
N ASP A 176 2.00 -20.35 -7.71
CA ASP A 176 0.84 -20.34 -8.59
C ASP A 176 0.60 -18.95 -9.18
N GLU A 177 0.80 -17.89 -8.38
CA GLU A 177 0.46 -16.50 -8.74
C GLU A 177 1.63 -15.52 -8.59
N PHE A 178 2.78 -15.99 -8.13
CA PHE A 178 3.90 -15.18 -7.67
C PHE A 178 3.42 -14.11 -6.68
N TYR A 179 3.98 -12.90 -6.76
CA TYR A 179 3.59 -11.75 -5.94
C TYR A 179 2.49 -10.88 -6.59
N GLY A 180 1.76 -11.40 -7.58
CA GLY A 180 0.70 -10.69 -8.30
C GLY A 180 0.80 -10.81 -9.82
N PRO A 181 -0.06 -10.11 -10.59
CA PRO A 181 -0.85 -8.93 -10.20
C PRO A 181 -2.25 -9.23 -9.65
N SER A 182 -2.59 -10.50 -9.41
CA SER A 182 -3.82 -10.91 -8.73
C SER A 182 -3.86 -10.41 -7.28
N TYR A 183 -5.07 -10.36 -6.70
CA TYR A 183 -5.25 -10.07 -5.28
C TYR A 183 -4.51 -11.07 -4.39
N ALA A 184 -4.68 -12.37 -4.64
CA ALA A 184 -4.04 -13.38 -3.81
C ALA A 184 -2.51 -13.32 -3.91
N GLY A 185 -1.94 -13.05 -5.09
CA GLY A 185 -0.52 -12.79 -5.26
C GLY A 185 -0.04 -11.54 -4.49
N MET A 186 -0.69 -10.38 -4.67
CA MET A 186 -0.29 -9.14 -3.96
C MET A 186 -0.46 -9.23 -2.45
N HIS A 187 -1.48 -9.96 -1.97
CA HIS A 187 -1.71 -10.19 -0.54
C HIS A 187 -0.60 -11.00 0.12
N THR A 188 0.16 -11.80 -0.63
CA THR A 188 1.35 -12.44 -0.08
C THR A 188 2.39 -11.42 0.36
N VAL A 189 2.36 -10.17 -0.11
CA VAL A 189 3.28 -9.10 0.31
C VAL A 189 2.63 -8.14 1.31
N ILE A 190 1.43 -7.65 0.99
CA ILE A 190 0.75 -6.62 1.79
C ILE A 190 0.31 -7.15 3.16
N GLN A 191 -0.13 -8.42 3.25
CA GLN A 191 -0.57 -8.97 4.54
C GLN A 191 0.61 -9.21 5.50
N PRO A 192 1.78 -9.73 5.07
CA PRO A 192 2.99 -9.71 5.90
C PRO A 192 3.43 -8.33 6.36
N MET A 193 3.32 -7.30 5.52
CA MET A 193 3.67 -5.93 5.91
C MET A 193 2.77 -5.44 7.06
N TYR A 194 1.46 -5.64 6.96
CA TYR A 194 0.53 -5.31 8.05
C TYR A 194 0.78 -6.14 9.29
N HIS A 195 0.94 -7.45 9.16
CA HIS A 195 1.20 -8.33 10.28
C HIS A 195 2.51 -7.98 11.00
N ALA A 196 3.57 -7.64 10.26
CA ALA A 196 4.83 -7.18 10.83
C ALA A 196 4.63 -5.87 11.63
N SER A 197 3.82 -4.93 11.14
CA SER A 197 3.55 -3.68 11.86
C SER A 197 2.78 -3.85 13.18
N GLU A 198 2.04 -4.96 13.34
CA GLU A 198 1.41 -5.32 14.61
C GLU A 198 2.43 -5.82 15.65
N ARG A 199 3.54 -6.40 15.20
CA ARG A 199 4.55 -7.03 16.08
C ARG A 199 5.78 -6.17 16.34
N PHE A 200 6.12 -5.32 15.38
CA PHE A 200 7.31 -4.51 15.42
C PHE A 200 6.98 -3.02 15.28
N ASN A 201 7.73 -2.18 15.96
CA ASN A 201 7.62 -0.72 15.88
C ASN A 201 8.22 -0.22 14.55
N ILE A 202 7.52 -0.45 13.44
CA ILE A 202 7.93 -0.06 12.09
C ILE A 202 7.61 1.41 11.84
N ASP A 203 8.57 2.19 11.35
CA ASP A 203 8.38 3.57 10.96
C ASP A 203 7.59 3.69 9.64
N PRO A 204 6.36 4.24 9.63
CA PRO A 204 5.53 4.34 8.42
C PRO A 204 6.06 5.35 7.39
N SER A 205 7.12 6.10 7.71
CA SER A 205 7.82 6.99 6.80
C SER A 205 8.99 6.32 6.07
N ARG A 206 9.42 5.12 6.51
CA ARG A 206 10.63 4.41 6.05
C ARG A 206 10.35 2.93 5.77
N VAL A 207 9.38 2.67 4.90
CA VAL A 207 9.12 1.32 4.37
C VAL A 207 9.58 1.22 2.93
N TYR A 208 10.41 0.22 2.64
CA TYR A 208 11.04 -0.01 1.35
C TYR A 208 10.65 -1.37 0.79
N MET A 209 10.69 -1.50 -0.53
CA MET A 209 10.48 -2.79 -1.20
C MET A 209 11.54 -3.01 -2.27
N LEU A 210 12.14 -4.19 -2.33
CA LEU A 210 13.17 -4.54 -3.31
C LEU A 210 12.86 -5.89 -3.94
N GLY A 211 13.05 -5.99 -5.25
CA GLY A 211 12.89 -7.25 -5.97
C GLY A 211 13.69 -7.27 -7.27
N HIS A 212 14.16 -8.46 -7.65
CA HIS A 212 14.93 -8.70 -8.86
C HIS A 212 14.17 -9.56 -9.88
N SER A 213 14.32 -9.27 -11.18
CA SER A 213 13.75 -10.05 -12.27
C SER A 213 12.21 -10.19 -12.18
N MET A 214 11.68 -11.40 -12.01
CA MET A 214 10.26 -11.65 -11.73
C MET A 214 9.74 -10.79 -10.57
N SER A 215 10.54 -10.65 -9.51
CA SER A 215 10.18 -9.85 -8.33
C SER A 215 10.30 -8.35 -8.58
N ALA A 216 11.10 -7.91 -9.56
CA ALA A 216 11.12 -6.50 -9.98
C ALA A 216 9.81 -6.10 -10.67
N HIS A 217 9.22 -6.98 -11.48
CA HIS A 217 7.89 -6.76 -12.06
C HIS A 217 6.80 -6.66 -10.98
N ALA A 218 6.85 -7.53 -9.97
CA ALA A 218 5.93 -7.48 -8.83
C ALA A 218 6.12 -6.21 -7.99
N THR A 219 7.37 -5.81 -7.75
CA THR A 219 7.73 -4.58 -7.02
C THR A 219 7.08 -3.36 -7.69
N TRP A 220 7.20 -3.23 -9.01
CA TRP A 220 6.50 -2.18 -9.78
C TRP A 220 4.98 -2.24 -9.58
N ASN A 221 4.40 -3.44 -9.76
CA ASN A 221 2.95 -3.60 -9.69
C ASN A 221 2.39 -3.24 -8.31
N ILE A 222 3.01 -3.74 -7.24
CA ILE A 222 2.57 -3.50 -5.86
C ILE A 222 2.69 -2.02 -5.51
N ALA A 223 3.81 -1.35 -5.85
CA ALA A 223 3.98 0.08 -5.58
C ALA A 223 2.95 0.96 -6.31
N LEU A 224 2.55 0.58 -7.54
CA LEU A 224 1.51 1.29 -8.30
C LEU A 224 0.09 1.04 -7.76
N MET A 225 -0.18 -0.15 -7.21
CA MET A 225 -1.48 -0.48 -6.61
C MET A 225 -1.63 0.08 -5.19
N TYR A 226 -0.54 0.14 -4.43
CA TYR A 226 -0.50 0.56 -3.03
C TYR A 226 0.51 1.70 -2.79
N PRO A 227 0.33 2.88 -3.44
CA PRO A 227 1.29 3.99 -3.38
C PRO A 227 1.40 4.65 -2.00
N THR A 228 0.47 4.37 -1.09
CA THR A 228 0.39 4.98 0.26
C THR A 228 1.47 4.48 1.24
N TYR A 229 2.05 3.29 1.04
CA TYR A 229 2.87 2.66 2.09
C TYR A 229 4.39 2.83 1.92
N PHE A 230 4.89 2.90 0.69
CA PHE A 230 6.33 2.82 0.43
C PHE A 230 6.98 4.19 0.37
N ALA A 231 8.12 4.38 1.03
CA ALA A 231 8.94 5.58 0.86
C ALA A 231 9.75 5.54 -0.43
N ALA A 232 10.29 4.36 -0.74
CA ALA A 232 10.98 4.05 -1.97
C ALA A 232 10.83 2.57 -2.31
N PHE A 233 11.05 2.20 -3.57
CA PHE A 233 11.14 0.80 -3.98
C PHE A 233 12.19 0.60 -5.07
N ALA A 234 12.78 -0.58 -5.11
CA ALA A 234 13.89 -0.91 -6.00
C ALA A 234 13.56 -2.13 -6.89
N PRO A 235 13.07 -1.89 -8.12
CA PRO A 235 12.94 -2.94 -9.12
C PRO A 235 14.27 -3.08 -9.89
N LEU A 236 14.88 -4.26 -9.80
CA LEU A 236 16.18 -4.57 -10.41
C LEU A 236 15.97 -5.54 -11.60
N ALA A 237 16.36 -5.12 -12.81
CA ALA A 237 16.16 -5.89 -14.05
C ALA A 237 14.69 -6.30 -14.29
N GLY A 238 13.79 -5.32 -14.40
CA GLY A 238 12.37 -5.56 -14.64
C GLY A 238 11.65 -4.34 -15.20
N GLY A 239 10.31 -4.36 -15.23
CA GLY A 239 9.53 -3.22 -15.73
C GLY A 239 8.04 -3.33 -15.49
N ALA A 240 7.31 -2.27 -15.87
CA ALA A 240 5.86 -2.25 -15.89
C ALA A 240 5.39 -1.59 -17.18
N SER A 241 4.75 -2.38 -18.04
CA SER A 241 4.37 -1.97 -19.39
C SER A 241 2.88 -2.08 -19.69
N ALA A 242 2.09 -2.71 -18.81
CA ALA A 242 0.67 -2.83 -19.02
C ALA A 242 -0.02 -1.46 -18.82
N GLU A 243 -1.07 -1.21 -19.59
CA GLU A 243 -1.75 0.10 -19.57
C GLU A 243 -2.31 0.43 -18.17
N TYR A 244 -2.88 -0.55 -17.45
CA TYR A 244 -3.35 -0.37 -16.07
C TYR A 244 -2.23 0.03 -15.08
N GLN A 245 -0.97 -0.26 -15.41
CA GLN A 245 0.20 0.16 -14.62
C GLN A 245 0.63 1.57 -15.03
N ARG A 246 0.75 1.82 -16.35
CA ARG A 246 1.20 3.10 -16.90
C ARG A 246 0.33 4.27 -16.49
N VAL A 247 -0.99 4.09 -16.50
CA VAL A 247 -1.92 5.18 -16.12
C VAL A 247 -1.79 5.57 -14.65
N ARG A 248 -1.15 4.74 -13.81
CA ARG A 248 -1.04 4.95 -12.36
C ARG A 248 0.27 5.57 -11.90
N ILE A 249 1.26 5.75 -12.79
CA ILE A 249 2.60 6.23 -12.40
C ILE A 249 2.58 7.60 -11.68
N ILE A 250 1.57 8.43 -11.97
CA ILE A 250 1.38 9.73 -11.31
C ILE A 250 1.14 9.59 -9.79
N ALA A 251 0.69 8.42 -9.33
CA ALA A 251 0.49 8.16 -7.90
C ALA A 251 1.80 8.06 -7.12
N LEU A 252 2.94 7.86 -7.80
CA LEU A 252 4.25 7.72 -7.18
C LEU A 252 4.92 9.07 -6.85
N ARG A 253 4.20 10.20 -6.89
CA ARG A 253 4.80 11.52 -6.57
C ARG A 253 5.47 11.60 -5.18
N ASN A 254 4.99 10.80 -4.22
CA ASN A 254 5.53 10.73 -2.87
C ASN A 254 6.34 9.44 -2.61
N VAL A 255 6.67 8.68 -3.66
CA VAL A 255 7.36 7.38 -3.57
C VAL A 255 8.52 7.36 -4.57
N LEU A 256 9.74 7.11 -4.11
CA LEU A 256 10.91 7.10 -5.00
C LEU A 256 11.13 5.72 -5.65
N PRO A 257 11.03 5.57 -6.99
CA PRO A 257 11.52 4.38 -7.67
C PRO A 257 13.05 4.47 -7.81
N VAL A 258 13.76 3.44 -7.35
CA VAL A 258 15.21 3.26 -7.45
C VAL A 258 15.49 2.10 -8.41
N VAL A 259 15.48 2.41 -9.70
CA VAL A 259 15.51 1.43 -10.79
C VAL A 259 16.96 1.11 -11.15
N TRP A 260 17.26 -0.17 -11.35
CA TRP A 260 18.48 -0.61 -12.02
C TRP A 260 18.19 -1.58 -13.16
N HIS A 261 18.94 -1.47 -14.25
CA HIS A 261 18.89 -2.43 -15.36
C HIS A 261 20.16 -2.35 -16.22
N ASP A 262 20.75 -3.48 -16.58
CA ASP A 262 21.88 -3.53 -17.51
C ASP A 262 21.44 -3.53 -18.99
N SER A 263 22.16 -2.81 -19.85
CA SER A 263 21.83 -2.74 -21.28
C SER A 263 22.08 -4.04 -22.05
N ASP A 264 22.93 -4.92 -21.52
CA ASP A 264 23.27 -6.20 -22.16
C ASP A 264 22.50 -7.38 -21.56
N ASP A 265 21.51 -7.12 -20.69
CA ASP A 265 20.60 -8.12 -20.15
C ASP A 265 19.88 -8.89 -21.29
N LYS A 266 20.15 -10.20 -21.35
CA LYS A 266 19.58 -11.13 -22.34
C LYS A 266 18.32 -11.83 -21.88
N VAL A 267 17.95 -11.70 -20.60
CA VAL A 267 16.73 -12.31 -20.02
C VAL A 267 15.57 -11.33 -20.11
N ILE A 268 15.79 -10.08 -19.69
CA ILE A 268 14.79 -9.01 -19.77
C ILE A 268 15.45 -7.81 -20.43
N ALA A 269 14.99 -7.44 -21.63
CA ALA A 269 15.54 -6.29 -22.34
C ALA A 269 15.36 -5.00 -21.53
N VAL A 270 16.43 -4.20 -21.44
CA VAL A 270 16.50 -2.90 -20.74
C VAL A 270 15.36 -1.93 -21.11
N ASP A 271 14.77 -2.08 -22.30
CA ASP A 271 13.65 -1.26 -22.74
C ASP A 271 12.40 -1.43 -21.85
N ALA A 272 12.27 -2.55 -21.13
CA ALA A 272 11.23 -2.72 -20.11
C ALA A 272 11.34 -1.65 -19.01
N ALA A 273 12.54 -1.37 -18.52
CA ALA A 273 12.81 -0.31 -17.55
C ALA A 273 12.74 1.08 -18.20
N ARG A 274 13.39 1.28 -19.37
CA ARG A 274 13.43 2.59 -20.03
C ARG A 274 12.05 3.16 -20.30
N ARG A 275 11.09 2.34 -20.75
CA ARG A 275 9.72 2.81 -21.06
C ARG A 275 9.04 3.43 -19.85
N ILE A 276 9.09 2.79 -18.69
CA ILE A 276 8.45 3.32 -17.47
C ILE A 276 9.23 4.49 -16.88
N VAL A 277 10.56 4.45 -16.90
CA VAL A 277 11.42 5.57 -16.46
C VAL A 277 11.15 6.81 -17.31
N ASN A 278 11.05 6.67 -18.63
CA ASN A 278 10.74 7.77 -19.52
C ASN A 278 9.33 8.33 -19.27
N ALA A 279 8.34 7.48 -19.01
CA ALA A 279 6.99 7.91 -18.65
C ALA A 279 6.95 8.69 -17.33
N LEU A 280 7.69 8.24 -16.30
CA LEU A 280 7.84 8.95 -15.03
C LEU A 280 8.47 10.33 -15.23
N LYS A 281 9.59 10.40 -15.97
CA LYS A 281 10.28 11.66 -16.31
C LYS A 281 9.36 12.62 -17.07
N ALA A 282 8.61 12.14 -18.05
CA ALA A 282 7.66 12.94 -18.81
C ALA A 282 6.55 13.56 -17.93
N GLN A 283 6.15 12.87 -16.86
CA GLN A 283 5.17 13.37 -15.90
C GLN A 283 5.78 14.14 -14.71
N LYS A 284 7.10 14.37 -14.74
CA LYS A 284 7.87 14.99 -13.65
C LYS A 284 7.63 14.27 -12.32
N VAL A 285 7.61 12.94 -12.36
CA VAL A 285 7.66 12.08 -11.17
C VAL A 285 9.12 11.72 -10.95
N GLU A 286 9.58 11.87 -9.71
CA GLU A 286 10.96 11.57 -9.32
C GLU A 286 11.29 10.10 -9.59
N VAL A 287 12.47 9.83 -10.16
CA VAL A 287 12.96 8.47 -10.40
C VAL A 287 14.48 8.47 -10.43
N SER A 288 15.09 7.55 -9.67
CA SER A 288 16.49 7.21 -9.82
C SER A 288 16.61 6.04 -10.80
N PHE A 289 17.41 6.19 -11.85
CA PHE A 289 17.69 5.10 -12.79
C PHE A 289 19.20 4.92 -12.96
N ASP A 290 19.70 3.77 -12.54
CA ASP A 290 21.08 3.33 -12.78
C ASP A 290 21.07 2.31 -13.92
N GLN A 291 21.59 2.71 -15.09
CA GLN A 291 21.70 1.83 -16.25
C GLN A 291 23.17 1.45 -16.45
N THR A 292 23.48 0.17 -16.32
CA THR A 292 24.84 -0.35 -16.54
C THR A 292 24.99 -0.96 -17.94
N LYS A 293 26.20 -1.38 -18.28
CA LYS A 293 26.52 -2.14 -19.50
C LYS A 293 27.50 -3.26 -19.17
N GLY A 294 27.30 -4.44 -19.76
CA GLY A 294 28.19 -5.58 -19.63
C GLY A 294 28.03 -6.41 -18.35
N ILE A 295 27.13 -6.04 -17.43
CA ILE A 295 26.87 -6.83 -16.20
C ILE A 295 25.90 -7.98 -16.50
N GLY A 296 24.95 -7.79 -17.42
CA GLY A 296 23.90 -8.76 -17.69
C GLY A 296 22.78 -8.74 -16.65
N HIS A 297 22.12 -9.89 -16.45
CA HIS A 297 20.83 -9.93 -15.74
C HIS A 297 20.93 -9.75 -14.21
N VAL A 298 22.03 -10.18 -13.59
CA VAL A 298 22.20 -10.18 -12.13
C VAL A 298 23.07 -8.99 -11.72
N PRO A 299 22.60 -8.11 -10.82
CA PRO A 299 23.38 -6.96 -10.38
C PRO A 299 24.63 -7.36 -9.59
N LEU A 300 25.69 -6.55 -9.67
CA LEU A 300 26.86 -6.66 -8.80
C LEU A 300 26.54 -6.13 -7.40
N ASP A 301 27.29 -6.57 -6.38
CA ASP A 301 27.14 -6.06 -5.01
C ASP A 301 27.29 -4.53 -4.93
N SER A 302 28.23 -3.95 -5.69
CA SER A 302 28.39 -2.49 -5.74
C SER A 302 27.16 -1.75 -6.30
N VAL A 303 26.36 -2.39 -7.17
CA VAL A 303 25.08 -1.86 -7.63
C VAL A 303 24.05 -1.96 -6.50
N ILE A 304 24.00 -3.11 -5.83
CA ILE A 304 23.11 -3.34 -4.68
C ILE A 304 23.37 -2.30 -3.59
N GLU A 305 24.61 -2.06 -3.19
CA GLU A 305 24.95 -1.05 -2.18
C GLU A 305 24.48 0.37 -2.56
N ARG A 306 24.62 0.77 -3.83
CA ARG A 306 24.09 2.05 -4.31
C ARG A 306 22.57 2.11 -4.24
N VAL A 307 21.88 0.99 -4.48
CA VAL A 307 20.42 0.88 -4.35
C VAL A 307 20.02 1.05 -2.88
N TYR A 308 20.64 0.29 -1.95
CA TYR A 308 20.36 0.39 -0.52
C TYR A 308 20.62 1.79 0.02
N SER A 309 21.72 2.43 -0.37
CA SER A 309 22.02 3.82 0.00
C SER A 309 20.89 4.78 -0.40
N LYS A 310 20.34 4.64 -1.61
CA LYS A 310 19.22 5.47 -2.09
C LYS A 310 17.90 5.16 -1.37
N LEU A 311 17.63 3.89 -1.06
CA LEU A 311 16.45 3.51 -0.29
C LEU A 311 16.51 4.13 1.11
N LYS A 312 17.59 3.89 1.86
CA LYS A 312 17.76 4.34 3.26
C LYS A 312 17.73 5.86 3.42
N ASN A 313 18.20 6.60 2.40
CA ASN A 313 18.18 8.06 2.39
C ASN A 313 16.79 8.67 2.09
N ARG A 314 15.77 7.85 1.80
CA ARG A 314 14.41 8.32 1.54
C ARG A 314 13.51 8.10 2.75
N ALA A 315 12.98 9.17 3.31
CA ALA A 315 11.76 9.14 4.12
C ALA A 315 10.63 9.79 3.30
N ARG A 316 9.41 9.25 3.37
CA ARG A 316 8.24 9.90 2.74
C ARG A 316 7.59 10.90 3.68
N ASP A 317 7.02 11.95 3.10
CA ASP A 317 6.09 12.81 3.81
C ASP A 317 4.81 12.00 4.11
N LEU A 318 4.37 11.99 5.36
CA LEU A 318 3.16 11.27 5.71
C LEU A 318 1.90 11.96 5.18
N TYR A 319 1.92 13.27 5.09
CA TYR A 319 0.78 14.08 4.69
C TYR A 319 1.20 15.04 3.58
N PRO A 320 1.58 14.51 2.39
CA PRO A 320 2.16 15.28 1.31
C PRO A 320 1.24 16.41 0.87
N LYS A 321 1.80 17.59 0.59
CA LYS A 321 1.03 18.76 0.15
C LYS A 321 0.39 18.61 -1.23
N ARG A 322 0.79 17.60 -2.00
CA ARG A 322 0.20 17.26 -3.30
C ARG A 322 0.07 15.75 -3.44
N VAL A 323 -1.11 15.32 -3.86
CA VAL A 323 -1.41 13.92 -4.15
C VAL A 323 -2.07 13.84 -5.52
N SER A 324 -1.66 12.87 -6.31
CA SER A 324 -2.26 12.60 -7.62
C SER A 324 -2.67 11.14 -7.68
N LEU A 325 -3.76 10.85 -8.36
CA LEU A 325 -4.21 9.50 -8.63
C LEU A 325 -4.83 9.47 -10.02
N GLN A 326 -4.44 8.49 -10.82
CA GLN A 326 -5.11 8.17 -12.07
C GLN A 326 -5.23 6.65 -12.14
N SER A 327 -6.38 6.15 -12.57
CA SER A 327 -6.68 4.72 -12.61
C SER A 327 -7.73 4.43 -13.67
N ASN A 328 -7.79 3.19 -14.11
CA ASN A 328 -8.88 2.64 -14.92
C ASN A 328 -9.44 1.36 -14.29
N ARG A 329 -9.13 1.09 -13.03
CA ARG A 329 -9.62 -0.08 -12.30
C ARG A 329 -10.81 0.30 -11.41
N PRO A 330 -11.92 -0.46 -11.40
CA PRO A 330 -13.06 -0.17 -10.52
C PRO A 330 -12.75 -0.36 -9.03
N ASP A 331 -11.71 -1.14 -8.72
CA ASP A 331 -11.39 -1.57 -7.37
C ASP A 331 -11.05 -0.39 -6.43
N THR A 332 -11.99 -0.04 -5.55
CA THR A 332 -11.85 1.09 -4.61
C THR A 332 -10.60 1.03 -3.74
N ILE A 333 -10.13 -0.18 -3.38
CA ILE A 333 -8.90 -0.37 -2.59
C ILE A 333 -7.66 0.17 -3.30
N PHE A 334 -7.62 0.11 -4.64
CA PHE A 334 -6.52 0.68 -5.44
C PHE A 334 -6.78 2.14 -5.83
N ASN A 335 -7.95 2.69 -5.54
CA ASN A 335 -8.28 4.07 -5.89
C ASN A 335 -8.11 5.01 -4.70
N ARG A 336 -7.21 4.66 -3.77
CA ARG A 336 -6.74 5.48 -2.65
C ARG A 336 -5.26 5.81 -2.87
N ASN A 337 -4.90 7.08 -2.74
CA ASN A 337 -3.51 7.51 -2.59
C ASN A 337 -3.44 8.54 -1.46
N ASP A 338 -2.71 8.25 -0.39
CA ASP A 338 -2.62 9.10 0.82
C ASP A 338 -4.01 9.62 1.25
N TRP A 339 -4.26 10.93 1.20
CA TRP A 339 -5.50 11.57 1.65
C TRP A 339 -6.56 11.76 0.55
N LEU A 340 -6.33 11.28 -0.67
CA LEU A 340 -7.25 11.34 -1.80
C LEU A 340 -7.80 9.95 -2.14
N GLN A 341 -9.13 9.82 -2.27
CA GLN A 341 -9.78 8.60 -2.74
C GLN A 341 -10.79 8.91 -3.84
N ILE A 342 -10.78 8.11 -4.90
CA ILE A 342 -11.74 8.19 -6.01
C ILE A 342 -12.69 6.99 -5.91
N TYR A 343 -13.98 7.27 -6.02
CA TYR A 343 -15.01 6.25 -6.19
C TYR A 343 -15.60 6.39 -7.58
N GLN A 344 -15.29 5.43 -8.44
CA GLN A 344 -15.85 5.34 -9.78
C GLN A 344 -16.94 4.25 -9.78
N PRO A 345 -18.21 4.60 -10.02
CA PRO A 345 -19.26 3.59 -10.13
C PRO A 345 -18.95 2.66 -11.30
N MET A 346 -19.23 1.38 -11.11
CA MET A 346 -19.13 0.41 -12.18
C MET A 346 -20.29 0.61 -13.16
N ASN A 347 -19.98 0.84 -14.43
CA ASN A 347 -20.97 0.89 -15.51
C ASN A 347 -20.88 -0.40 -16.31
N ALA A 348 -21.94 -1.21 -16.23
CA ALA A 348 -22.02 -2.48 -16.94
C ALA A 348 -21.92 -2.26 -18.46
N GLY A 349 -21.03 -3.01 -19.12
CA GLY A 349 -20.81 -2.99 -20.56
C GLY A 349 -19.55 -2.28 -21.01
N ASP A 350 -18.91 -1.50 -20.13
CA ASP A 350 -17.64 -0.80 -20.42
C ASP A 350 -16.41 -1.57 -19.91
N GLU A 351 -16.60 -2.72 -19.24
CA GLU A 351 -15.53 -3.51 -18.65
C GLU A 351 -14.69 -4.29 -19.67
N HIS A 352 -13.37 -4.22 -19.53
CA HIS A 352 -12.41 -5.10 -20.16
C HIS A 352 -11.84 -6.07 -19.14
N ARG A 353 -11.95 -7.37 -19.42
CA ARG A 353 -11.37 -8.44 -18.61
C ARG A 353 -9.96 -8.77 -19.11
N LEU A 354 -8.99 -8.67 -18.21
CA LEU A 354 -7.61 -9.07 -18.42
C LEU A 354 -7.35 -10.35 -17.64
N ILE A 355 -7.17 -11.46 -18.35
CA ILE A 355 -6.87 -12.76 -17.74
C ILE A 355 -5.40 -12.76 -17.32
N PHE A 356 -5.13 -13.22 -16.10
CA PHE A 356 -3.76 -13.32 -15.61
C PHE A 356 -3.02 -14.47 -16.31
N SER A 357 -1.74 -14.25 -16.64
CA SER A 357 -0.87 -15.27 -17.24
C SER A 357 -0.44 -16.36 -16.24
N LYS A 358 -0.57 -16.09 -14.94
CA LYS A 358 -0.29 -16.98 -13.81
C LYS A 358 -1.45 -16.88 -12.81
N GLY A 359 -1.72 -17.97 -12.11
CA GLY A 359 -2.83 -18.07 -11.18
C GLY A 359 -4.18 -18.30 -11.84
N ARG A 360 -5.24 -18.18 -11.05
CA ARG A 360 -6.62 -18.23 -11.53
C ARG A 360 -7.26 -16.86 -11.40
N GLY A 361 -8.00 -16.44 -12.42
CA GLY A 361 -8.82 -15.24 -12.37
C GLY A 361 -8.47 -14.19 -13.42
N PHE A 362 -9.02 -13.01 -13.20
CA PHE A 362 -8.90 -11.87 -14.11
C PHE A 362 -8.94 -10.57 -13.31
N MET A 363 -8.49 -9.51 -13.96
CA MET A 363 -8.69 -8.13 -13.53
C MET A 363 -9.70 -7.45 -14.44
N VAL A 364 -10.50 -6.56 -13.86
CA VAL A 364 -11.38 -5.67 -14.61
C VAL A 364 -10.70 -4.31 -14.78
N THR A 365 -10.78 -3.77 -15.99
CA THR A 365 -10.35 -2.41 -16.33
C THR A 365 -11.42 -1.72 -17.18
N TYR A 366 -11.39 -0.40 -17.21
CA TYR A 366 -12.19 0.42 -18.11
C TYR A 366 -11.32 1.00 -19.22
N ALA A 367 -11.92 1.29 -20.37
CA ALA A 367 -11.25 1.97 -21.48
C ALA A 367 -10.83 3.39 -21.07
N ASN A 368 -11.72 4.11 -20.39
CA ASN A 368 -11.46 5.46 -19.90
C ASN A 368 -10.80 5.42 -18.53
N THR A 369 -9.78 6.24 -18.36
CA THR A 369 -9.21 6.51 -17.03
C THR A 369 -10.04 7.55 -16.30
N PHE A 370 -9.90 7.60 -15.00
CA PHE A 370 -10.33 8.70 -14.15
C PHE A 370 -9.13 9.19 -13.35
N LYS A 371 -9.09 10.50 -13.10
CA LYS A 371 -7.91 11.17 -12.54
C LYS A 371 -8.30 12.29 -11.60
N ALA A 372 -7.57 12.41 -10.49
CA ALA A 372 -7.58 13.60 -9.66
C ALA A 372 -6.14 13.99 -9.27
N ASP A 373 -5.87 15.29 -9.28
CA ASP A 373 -4.65 15.92 -8.79
C ASP A 373 -5.07 16.95 -7.74
N ALA A 374 -4.66 16.77 -6.50
CA ALA A 374 -5.08 17.56 -5.37
C ALA A 374 -3.88 18.19 -4.67
N THR A 375 -3.99 19.46 -4.31
CA THR A 375 -3.01 20.18 -3.50
C THR A 375 -3.66 20.78 -2.27
N ILE A 376 -2.94 20.81 -1.16
CA ILE A 376 -3.40 21.40 0.10
C ILE A 376 -2.42 22.46 0.59
N ALA A 377 -2.96 23.64 0.90
CA ALA A 377 -2.24 24.76 1.47
C ALA A 377 -3.06 25.35 2.62
N LYS A 378 -2.72 24.95 3.86
CA LYS A 378 -3.55 25.19 5.05
C LYS A 378 -4.97 24.66 4.79
N ASN A 379 -6.00 25.42 5.12
CA ASN A 379 -7.41 25.06 4.95
C ASN A 379 -7.95 25.23 3.51
N LYS A 380 -7.09 25.42 2.51
CA LYS A 380 -7.49 25.53 1.10
C LYS A 380 -7.02 24.32 0.32
N ILE A 381 -7.96 23.62 -0.30
CA ILE A 381 -7.71 22.45 -1.14
C ILE A 381 -8.14 22.77 -2.57
N GLU A 382 -7.22 22.56 -3.49
CA GLU A 382 -7.47 22.68 -4.92
C GLU A 382 -7.37 21.30 -5.56
N VAL A 383 -8.41 20.90 -6.31
CA VAL A 383 -8.48 19.62 -7.01
C VAL A 383 -8.73 19.86 -8.50
N THR A 384 -7.90 19.27 -9.35
CA THR A 384 -8.22 19.07 -10.77
C THR A 384 -8.69 17.64 -10.95
N ALA A 385 -9.90 17.43 -11.45
CA ALA A 385 -10.51 16.12 -11.61
C ALA A 385 -11.03 15.92 -13.04
N ASP A 386 -10.76 14.74 -13.60
CA ASP A 386 -11.16 14.32 -14.95
C ASP A 386 -11.80 12.94 -14.90
N ASN A 387 -13.02 12.83 -15.46
CA ASN A 387 -13.85 11.63 -15.46
C ASN A 387 -14.06 10.98 -14.08
N VAL A 388 -14.02 11.78 -13.00
CA VAL A 388 -14.26 11.33 -11.63
C VAL A 388 -15.72 11.56 -11.27
N ALA A 389 -16.43 10.51 -10.86
CA ALA A 389 -17.81 10.62 -10.39
C ALA A 389 -17.90 11.08 -8.93
N PHE A 390 -17.13 10.47 -8.03
CA PHE A 390 -17.11 10.82 -6.62
C PHE A 390 -15.67 10.84 -6.12
N LEU A 391 -15.36 11.78 -5.23
CA LEU A 391 -14.10 11.78 -4.51
C LEU A 391 -14.31 12.04 -3.03
N ARG A 392 -13.40 11.49 -2.23
CA ARG A 392 -13.28 11.78 -0.80
C ARG A 392 -11.88 12.33 -0.51
N LEU A 393 -11.84 13.40 0.26
CA LEU A 393 -10.62 13.98 0.80
C LEU A 393 -10.60 13.78 2.31
N TYR A 394 -9.45 13.40 2.85
CA TYR A 394 -9.29 13.08 4.27
C TYR A 394 -8.33 14.05 4.94
N PHE A 395 -8.56 14.34 6.22
CA PHE A 395 -7.85 15.40 6.93
C PHE A 395 -7.53 15.01 8.37
N ASN A 396 -6.48 15.63 8.89
CA ASN A 396 -6.14 15.66 10.31
C ASN A 396 -5.52 17.01 10.69
N ASP A 397 -5.15 17.14 11.96
CA ASP A 397 -4.56 18.31 12.60
C ASP A 397 -3.14 18.67 12.13
N GLN A 398 -2.45 17.79 11.39
CA GLN A 398 -1.15 18.09 10.78
C GLN A 398 -1.31 18.72 9.38
N MET A 399 -2.51 18.65 8.81
CA MET A 399 -2.82 19.11 7.46
C MET A 399 -3.56 20.44 7.44
N ILE A 400 -4.53 20.61 8.35
CA ILE A 400 -5.45 21.75 8.42
C ILE A 400 -5.65 22.21 9.87
N ASP A 401 -6.12 23.44 10.04
CA ASP A 401 -6.59 23.96 11.32
C ASP A 401 -8.11 23.77 11.44
N PHE A 402 -8.56 22.84 12.28
CA PHE A 402 -9.98 22.54 12.46
C PHE A 402 -10.80 23.70 13.09
N SER A 403 -10.15 24.72 13.65
CA SER A 403 -10.85 25.91 14.15
C SER A 403 -11.37 26.82 13.02
N GLN A 404 -10.78 26.69 11.83
CA GLN A 404 -11.06 27.50 10.64
C GLN A 404 -11.89 26.73 9.61
N PRO A 405 -12.71 27.43 8.79
CA PRO A 405 -13.40 26.78 7.67
C PRO A 405 -12.39 26.21 6.66
N VAL A 406 -12.73 25.07 6.08
CA VAL A 406 -12.01 24.44 4.96
C VAL A 406 -12.74 24.77 3.67
N THR A 407 -12.00 25.20 2.66
CA THR A 407 -12.51 25.43 1.31
C THR A 407 -11.93 24.39 0.38
N VAL A 408 -12.80 23.68 -0.35
CA VAL A 408 -12.40 22.73 -1.41
C VAL A 408 -12.92 23.22 -2.75
N SER A 409 -12.01 23.51 -3.66
CA SER A 409 -12.29 23.83 -5.05
C SER A 409 -12.02 22.62 -5.93
N VAL A 410 -12.93 22.31 -6.84
CA VAL A 410 -12.72 21.30 -7.89
C VAL A 410 -12.90 21.94 -9.26
N ASN A 411 -11.90 21.82 -10.13
CA ASN A 411 -11.89 22.43 -11.46
C ASN A 411 -12.22 23.94 -11.41
N ARG A 412 -11.63 24.66 -10.45
CA ARG A 412 -11.80 26.09 -10.17
C ARG A 412 -13.18 26.52 -9.66
N LYS A 413 -14.03 25.57 -9.25
CA LYS A 413 -15.32 25.87 -8.63
C LYS A 413 -15.31 25.39 -7.18
N VAL A 414 -15.71 26.24 -6.24
CA VAL A 414 -15.90 25.84 -4.84
C VAL A 414 -16.99 24.76 -4.79
N ARG A 415 -16.67 23.62 -4.17
CA ARG A 415 -17.58 22.48 -3.98
C ARG A 415 -17.89 22.21 -2.52
N PHE A 416 -17.06 22.71 -1.62
CA PHE A 416 -17.28 22.65 -0.19
C PHE A 416 -16.65 23.89 0.46
N GLU A 417 -17.39 24.48 1.39
CA GLU A 417 -16.87 25.49 2.32
C GLU A 417 -17.57 25.30 3.66
N GLY A 418 -16.79 25.07 4.72
CA GLY A 418 -17.35 24.85 6.05
C GLY A 418 -16.31 24.37 7.05
N LYS A 419 -16.67 24.43 8.33
CA LYS A 419 -15.85 23.84 9.40
C LYS A 419 -15.96 22.32 9.37
N LEU A 420 -14.86 21.65 9.66
CA LEU A 420 -14.81 20.20 9.84
C LEU A 420 -14.61 19.88 11.32
N THR A 421 -15.25 18.83 11.80
CA THR A 421 -15.11 18.35 13.18
C THR A 421 -14.40 17.00 13.17
N PRO A 422 -13.28 16.85 13.90
CA PRO A 422 -12.63 15.55 14.10
C PRO A 422 -13.59 14.52 14.73
N SER A 423 -13.51 13.26 14.29
CA SER A 423 -14.33 12.15 14.79
C SER A 423 -13.48 10.90 15.01
N ALA A 424 -13.66 10.27 16.18
CA ALA A 424 -13.01 9.00 16.51
C ALA A 424 -13.55 7.86 15.63
N ASP A 425 -14.86 7.81 15.37
CA ASP A 425 -15.47 6.83 14.44
C ASP A 425 -14.86 6.91 13.04
N VAL A 426 -14.70 8.12 12.49
CA VAL A 426 -14.04 8.33 11.19
C VAL A 426 -12.61 7.81 11.22
N MET A 427 -11.86 8.16 12.26
CA MET A 427 -10.47 7.73 12.44
C MET A 427 -10.35 6.21 12.49
N LEU A 428 -11.15 5.55 13.33
CA LEU A 428 -11.13 4.10 13.50
C LEU A 428 -11.52 3.35 12.22
N LYS A 429 -12.54 3.84 11.49
CA LYS A 429 -12.93 3.26 10.19
C LYS A 429 -11.83 3.41 9.13
N ASP A 430 -11.15 4.54 9.11
CA ASP A 430 -10.02 4.75 8.21
C ASP A 430 -8.82 3.86 8.58
N GLN A 431 -8.54 3.65 9.88
CA GLN A 431 -7.52 2.69 10.33
C GLN A 431 -7.81 1.26 9.84
N LEU A 432 -9.07 0.83 9.82
CA LEU A 432 -9.44 -0.49 9.27
C LEU A 432 -9.18 -0.59 7.76
N PHE A 433 -9.33 0.52 7.03
CA PHE A 433 -9.15 0.54 5.58
C PHE A 433 -7.67 0.64 5.17
N LEU A 434 -6.91 1.56 5.77
CA LEU A 434 -5.49 1.77 5.46
C LEU A 434 -4.57 0.77 6.17
N GLY A 435 -5.06 0.10 7.21
CA GLY A 435 -4.23 -0.62 8.18
C GLY A 435 -3.85 0.30 9.36
N ARG A 436 -3.88 -0.27 10.55
CA ARG A 436 -3.68 0.47 11.81
C ARG A 436 -2.26 1.03 11.92
N GLY A 437 -2.14 2.33 12.15
CA GLY A 437 -0.87 2.98 12.49
C GLY A 437 0.00 3.44 11.32
N TRP A 438 -0.46 3.30 10.07
CA TRP A 438 0.25 3.85 8.90
C TRP A 438 0.05 5.36 8.76
N ARG A 439 -1.18 5.81 8.96
CA ARG A 439 -1.66 7.20 8.94
C ARG A 439 -2.84 7.29 9.86
N TYR A 440 -3.28 8.50 10.18
CA TYR A 440 -4.60 8.73 10.74
C TYR A 440 -5.26 9.94 10.07
N TYR A 441 -6.57 9.83 9.89
CA TYR A 441 -7.43 10.91 9.41
C TYR A 441 -8.68 10.95 10.30
N THR A 442 -9.05 12.13 10.77
CA THR A 442 -10.14 12.31 11.74
C THR A 442 -11.35 12.99 11.13
N ALA A 443 -11.22 13.53 9.91
CA ALA A 443 -12.31 14.13 9.17
C ALA A 443 -12.18 13.82 7.68
N PHE A 444 -13.29 13.96 6.94
CA PHE A 444 -13.29 13.87 5.49
C PHE A 444 -14.30 14.83 4.87
N VAL A 445 -14.17 15.06 3.57
CA VAL A 445 -15.15 15.72 2.71
C VAL A 445 -15.46 14.80 1.53
N ASP A 446 -16.74 14.50 1.33
CA ASP A 446 -17.25 13.79 0.15
C ASP A 446 -17.77 14.79 -0.89
N LEU A 447 -17.38 14.59 -2.15
CA LEU A 447 -17.81 15.42 -3.27
C LEU A 447 -18.41 14.54 -4.37
N ASP A 448 -19.67 14.81 -4.72
CA ASP A 448 -20.31 14.30 -5.93
C ASP A 448 -19.95 15.22 -7.11
N LEU A 449 -19.29 14.65 -8.12
CA LEU A 449 -18.81 15.31 -9.32
C LEU A 449 -19.51 14.84 -10.60
N ALA A 450 -20.45 13.89 -10.51
CA ALA A 450 -20.95 13.11 -11.65
C ALA A 450 -21.53 13.94 -12.81
N ALA A 451 -22.13 15.10 -12.53
CA ALA A 451 -22.69 15.99 -13.56
C ALA A 451 -21.66 16.98 -14.16
N THR A 452 -20.52 17.17 -13.50
CA THR A 452 -19.57 18.28 -13.80
C THR A 452 -18.28 17.84 -14.48
N THR A 453 -18.00 16.53 -14.55
CA THR A 453 -16.74 15.95 -15.06
C THR A 453 -16.96 14.94 -16.19
N ARG A 454 -18.22 14.59 -16.51
CA ARG A 454 -18.52 13.78 -17.69
C ARG A 454 -18.30 14.61 -18.95
N PRO A 455 -17.62 14.07 -19.98
CA PRO A 455 -17.59 14.71 -21.29
C PRO A 455 -19.01 15.04 -21.75
N ALA A 456 -19.22 16.22 -22.32
CA ALA A 456 -20.49 16.55 -22.98
C ALA A 456 -20.70 15.54 -24.13
N THR A 457 -21.57 14.56 -23.87
CA THR A 457 -22.15 13.56 -24.78
C THR A 457 -21.33 13.11 -25.99
N ARG A 458 -20.95 11.82 -26.01
CA ARG A 458 -21.03 11.03 -27.24
C ARG A 458 -22.48 11.15 -27.75
N PRO A 459 -22.76 11.52 -29.01
CA PRO A 459 -24.12 11.58 -29.51
C PRO A 459 -24.80 10.24 -29.24
N ALA A 460 -26.01 10.29 -28.68
CA ALA A 460 -26.89 9.13 -28.62
C ALA A 460 -27.00 8.62 -30.06
N THR A 461 -26.47 7.44 -30.34
CA THR A 461 -26.72 6.75 -31.60
C THR A 461 -28.22 6.62 -31.71
N THR A 462 -28.80 7.42 -32.60
CA THR A 462 -30.20 7.33 -33.02
C THR A 462 -30.52 5.87 -33.25
N ARG A 463 -31.45 5.37 -32.44
CA ARG A 463 -32.09 4.07 -32.58
C ARG A 463 -32.49 3.94 -34.05
N ALA A 464 -31.84 3.03 -34.78
CA ALA A 464 -32.23 2.71 -36.13
C ALA A 464 -33.69 2.25 -36.09
N THR A 465 -34.58 3.10 -36.61
CA THR A 465 -35.96 2.74 -36.89
C THR A 465 -35.93 1.71 -38.02
N THR A 466 -36.11 0.44 -37.66
CA THR A 466 -36.44 -0.60 -38.61
C THR A 466 -37.78 -0.22 -39.26
N ARG A 467 -37.71 0.20 -40.53
CA ARG A 467 -38.87 0.37 -41.39
C ARG A 467 -39.53 -1.00 -41.59
N PRO A 468 -40.88 -1.12 -41.52
CA PRO A 468 -41.55 -2.36 -41.88
C PRO A 468 -41.50 -2.52 -43.40
N THR A 469 -40.91 -3.61 -43.88
CA THR A 469 -41.07 -4.07 -45.27
C THR A 469 -42.49 -4.60 -45.46
N THR A 470 -43.32 -3.84 -46.15
CA THR A 470 -44.60 -4.28 -46.71
C THR A 470 -44.49 -4.39 -48.22
N THR A 471 -44.40 -5.61 -48.75
CA THR A 471 -44.79 -5.91 -50.15
C THR A 471 -45.31 -7.35 -50.27
N ARG A 472 -46.65 -7.43 -50.15
CA ARG A 472 -47.66 -8.07 -51.03
C ARG A 472 -47.53 -9.57 -51.42
N PRO A 473 -48.63 -10.35 -51.30
CA PRO A 473 -48.69 -11.76 -51.68
C PRO A 473 -48.95 -11.96 -53.18
N ALA A 474 -48.34 -13.00 -53.76
CA ALA A 474 -48.63 -13.47 -55.11
C ALA A 474 -49.71 -14.57 -55.07
N ALA A 475 -50.75 -14.42 -55.89
CA ALA A 475 -51.77 -15.41 -56.15
C ALA A 475 -51.61 -15.98 -57.58
N ASN A 476 -51.67 -17.31 -57.67
CA ASN A 476 -52.07 -18.21 -58.76
C ASN A 476 -51.43 -18.13 -60.18
N ARG A 477 -50.71 -19.21 -60.52
CA ARG A 477 -50.84 -20.21 -61.63
C ARG A 477 -51.40 -19.79 -63.00
N PRO A 478 -50.96 -20.43 -64.12
CA PRO A 478 -51.10 -21.88 -64.37
C PRO A 478 -49.94 -22.76 -63.89
#